data_AF-A0AAW6U667-F1
#
_entry.id   AF-A0AAW6U667-F1
#
_cell.length_a   1.000
_cell.length_b   1.000
_cell.length_c   1.000
_cell.angle_alpha   90.00
_cell.angle_beta   90.00
_cell.angle_gamma   90.00
#
_symmetry.space_group_name_H-M   'P 1'
#
loop_
_entity.id
_entity.type
_entity.pdbx_description
1 polymer ?
#
loop_
_entity_poly.entity_id
_entity_poly.type
_entity_poly.pdbx_seq_one_letter_code
_entity_poly.pdbx_strand_id
1 'polypeptide(L)' 'MKSFVSAMDGLPWILKLILAFPGLDIVWGIYRIVKGLNKNDMVMVFAGIIWILVGWAIFWIIDIITVIVSGRPTVFA' A
#
# COMPACT_ATOMS: atom_id res chain seq x y z
N MET A 1 -3.12 -14.13 5.69
CA MET A 1 -3.43 -13.12 4.65
C MET A 1 -4.54 -12.16 5.10
N LYS A 2 -5.77 -12.64 5.37
CA LYS A 2 -6.88 -11.76 5.82
C LYS A 2 -6.57 -10.95 7.08
N SER A 3 -6.00 -11.59 8.11
CA SER A 3 -5.63 -10.89 9.37
C SER A 3 -4.63 -9.75 9.15
N PHE A 4 -3.62 -9.94 8.29
CA PHE A 4 -2.67 -8.87 7.95
C PHE A 4 -3.34 -7.70 7.22
N VAL A 5 -4.18 -8.00 6.22
CA VAL A 5 -4.91 -6.97 5.48
C VAL A 5 -5.84 -6.19 6.42
N SER A 6 -6.58 -6.88 7.29
CA SER A 6 -7.44 -6.24 8.29
C SER A 6 -6.66 -5.39 9.30
N ALA A 7 -5.47 -5.82 9.72
CA ALA A 7 -4.61 -5.03 10.59
C ALA A 7 -4.13 -3.74 9.90
N MET A 8 -3.68 -3.84 8.64
CA MET A 8 -3.27 -2.71 7.81
C MET A 8 -4.44 -1.73 7.55
N ASP A 9 -5.62 -2.25 7.23
CA ASP A 9 -6.84 -1.47 7.02
C ASP A 9 -7.30 -0.76 8.30
N GLY A 10 -7.11 -1.39 9.46
CA GLY A 10 -7.47 -0.87 10.78
C GLY A 10 -6.50 0.14 11.37
N LEU A 11 -5.35 0.41 10.73
CA LEU A 11 -4.39 1.39 11.23
C LEU A 11 -5.02 2.80 11.30
N PRO A 12 -4.73 3.57 12.36
CA PRO A 12 -4.99 5.00 12.40
C PRO A 12 -4.39 5.70 11.17
N TRP A 13 -5.08 6.73 10.68
CA TRP A 13 -4.64 7.50 9.51
C TRP A 13 -3.19 7.97 9.60
N ILE A 14 -2.75 8.43 10.78
CA ILE A 14 -1.39 8.91 11.00
C ILE A 14 -0.35 7.81 10.76
N LEU A 15 -0.65 6.57 11.18
CA LEU A 15 0.27 5.44 11.00
C LEU A 15 0.31 5.02 9.54
N LYS A 16 -0.82 5.09 8.84
CA LYS A 16 -0.88 4.86 7.39
C LYS A 16 -0.01 5.87 6.62
N LEU A 17 -0.03 7.12 7.07
CA LEU A 17 0.77 8.20 6.48
C LEU A 17 2.27 7.98 6.75
N ILE A 18 2.64 7.61 7.98
CA ILE A 18 4.03 7.30 8.34
C ILE A 18 4.57 6.16 7.45
N LEU A 19 3.77 5.11 7.24
CA LEU A 19 4.14 3.99 6.38
C LEU A 19 4.25 4.36 4.90
N ALA A 20 3.71 5.49 4.46
CA ALA A 20 3.83 5.98 3.08
C ALA A 20 5.10 6.80 2.83
N PHE A 21 5.92 7.10 3.85
CA PHE A 21 7.20 7.79 3.65
C PHE A 21 8.23 6.92 2.91
N PRO A 22 9.17 7.54 2.16
CA PRO A 22 10.21 6.82 1.46
C PRO A 22 11.03 5.96 2.43
N GLY A 23 11.34 4.73 2.03
CA GLY A 23 12.02 3.73 2.86
C GLY A 23 11.07 2.87 3.71
N LEU A 24 9.85 3.35 4.00
CA LEU A 24 8.81 2.56 4.67
C LEU A 24 7.68 2.12 3.72
N ASP A 25 7.54 2.78 2.56
CA ASP A 25 6.50 2.51 1.56
C ASP A 25 6.47 1.07 1.03
N ILE A 26 7.59 0.34 1.16
CA ILE A 26 7.67 -1.11 0.89
C ILE A 26 6.56 -1.90 1.60
N VAL A 27 6.12 -1.46 2.77
CA VAL A 27 5.01 -2.06 3.52
C VAL A 27 3.70 -1.99 2.72
N TRP A 28 3.47 -0.89 2.01
CA TRP A 28 2.31 -0.74 1.12
C TRP A 28 2.43 -1.60 -0.13
N GLY A 29 3.63 -1.77 -0.68
CA GLY A 29 3.89 -2.75 -1.74
C GLY A 29 3.53 -4.18 -1.32
N ILE A 30 3.97 -4.61 -0.14
CA ILE A 30 3.63 -5.93 0.43
C ILE A 30 2.12 -6.04 0.69
N TYR A 31 1.50 -4.98 1.23
CA TYR A 31 0.06 -4.92 1.44
C TYR A 31 -0.73 -5.13 0.14
N ARG A 32 -0.35 -4.46 -0.96
CA ARG A 32 -0.96 -4.64 -2.29
C ARG A 32 -0.88 -6.09 -2.75
N ILE A 33 0.28 -6.73 -2.60
CA ILE A 33 0.46 -8.15 -2.96
C ILE A 33 -0.46 -9.05 -2.13
N VAL A 34 -0.42 -8.91 -0.81
CA VAL A 34 -1.21 -9.78 0.10
C VAL A 34 -2.71 -9.57 -0.10
N LYS A 35 -3.15 -8.33 -0.32
CA LYS A 35 -4.55 -7.99 -0.58
C LYS A 35 -5.00 -8.47 -1.95
N GLY A 36 -4.17 -8.34 -2.98
CA GLY A 36 -4.41 -8.84 -4.33
C GLY A 36 -4.56 -10.37 -4.36
N LEU A 37 -3.65 -11.10 -3.71
CA LEU A 37 -3.74 -12.55 -3.56
C LEU A 37 -5.02 -12.97 -2.82
N ASN A 38 -5.40 -12.24 -1.76
CA ASN A 38 -6.62 -12.52 -1.02
C ASN A 38 -7.91 -12.22 -1.81
N LYS A 39 -7.86 -11.30 -2.78
CA LYS A 39 -8.98 -10.94 -3.67
C LYS A 39 -8.97 -11.67 -5.01
N ASN A 40 -7.94 -12.49 -5.28
CA ASN A 40 -7.68 -13.07 -6.60
C ASN A 40 -7.57 -11.99 -7.72
N ASP A 41 -6.97 -10.85 -7.37
CA ASP A 41 -6.77 -9.71 -8.26
C ASP A 41 -5.28 -9.61 -8.64
N MET A 42 -4.95 -10.14 -9.82
CA MET A 42 -3.58 -10.16 -10.33
C MET A 42 -3.05 -8.77 -10.66
N VAL A 43 -3.90 -7.82 -11.03
CA VAL A 43 -3.48 -6.43 -11.31
C VAL A 43 -2.93 -5.79 -10.05
N MET A 44 -3.61 -6.00 -8.92
CA MET A 44 -3.19 -5.54 -7.61
C MET A 44 -1.87 -6.19 -7.16
N VAL A 45 -1.69 -7.48 -7.44
CA VAL A 45 -0.43 -8.20 -7.17
C VAL A 45 0.72 -7.60 -7.97
N PHE A 46 0.55 -7.39 -9.28
CA PHE A 46 1.58 -6.76 -10.12
C PHE A 46 1.87 -5.33 -9.70
N ALA A 47 0.84 -4.55 -9.33
CA ALA A 47 1.02 -3.20 -8.83
C ALA A 47 1.89 -3.18 -7.56
N GLY A 48 1.67 -4.12 -6.64
CA GLY A 48 2.50 -4.26 -5.44
C GLY A 48 3.96 -4.60 -5.76
N ILE A 49 4.22 -5.49 -6.73
CA ILE A 49 5.59 -5.80 -7.19
C ILE A 49 6.27 -4.57 -7.79
N ILE A 50 5.56 -3.80 -8.63
CA ILE A 50 6.10 -2.57 -9.23
C ILE A 50 6.40 -1.52 -8.14
N TRP A 51 5.53 -1.39 -7.14
CA TRP A 51 5.74 -0.48 -6.01
C TRP A 51 7.02 -0.81 -5.25
N ILE A 52 7.33 -2.10 -5.04
CA ILE A 52 8.55 -2.51 -4.35
C ILE A 52 9.81 -2.28 -5.22
N LEU A 53 9.75 -2.60 -6.51
CA LEU A 53 10.94 -2.56 -7.39
C LEU A 53 11.28 -1.15 -7.89
N VAL A 54 10.27 -0.35 -8.19
CA VAL A 54 10.41 0.97 -8.85
C VAL A 54 9.75 2.09 -8.05
N GLY A 55 8.80 1.75 -7.18
CA GLY A 55 8.02 2.73 -6.43
C GLY A 55 8.81 3.54 -5.39
N TRP A 56 9.96 3.02 -4.95
CA TRP A 56 10.86 3.72 -4.01
C TRP A 56 11.32 5.10 -4.52
N ALA A 57 11.36 5.31 -5.84
CA ALA A 57 11.78 6.58 -6.42
C ALA A 57 10.71 7.67 -6.28
N ILE A 58 9.47 7.38 -6.69
CA ILE A 58 8.42 8.41 -6.79
C ILE A 58 7.01 7.99 -6.34
N PHE A 59 6.70 6.69 -6.22
CA PHE A 59 5.32 6.25 -5.98
C PHE A 59 4.88 6.43 -4.53
N TRP A 60 5.82 6.56 -3.59
CA TRP A 60 5.54 6.97 -2.22
C TRP A 60 4.80 8.32 -2.15
N ILE A 61 5.02 9.23 -3.11
CA ILE A 61 4.29 10.51 -3.19
C ILE A 61 2.80 10.27 -3.44
N ILE A 62 2.47 9.33 -4.34
CA ILE A 62 1.09 8.95 -4.64
C ILE A 62 0.41 8.39 -3.39
N ASP A 63 1.12 7.56 -2.63
CA ASP A 63 0.61 6.99 -1.38
C ASP A 63 0.40 8.05 -0.31
N ILE A 64 1.29 9.02 -0.17
CA ILE A 64 1.09 10.17 0.73
C ILE A 64 -0.16 10.96 0.35
N ILE A 65 -0.30 11.33 -0.92
CA ILE A 65 -1.45 12.12 -1.40
C ILE A 65 -2.75 11.35 -1.16
N THR A 66 -2.79 10.07 -1.54
CA THR A 66 -4.00 9.25 -1.38
C THR A 66 -4.34 8.98 0.08
N VAL A 67 -3.34 8.79 0.94
CA VAL A 67 -3.58 8.68 2.39
C VAL A 67 -4.14 9.99 2.95
N ILE A 68 -3.60 11.15 2.57
CA ILE A 68 -4.12 12.46 3.02
C ILE A 68 -5.57 12.68 2.57
N VAL A 69 -5.90 12.36 1.31
CA VAL A 69 -7.22 12.65 0.73
C VAL A 69 -8.27 11.61 1.09
N SER A 70 -7.90 10.32 1.09
CA SER A 70 -8.83 9.18 1.21
C SER A 70 -8.68 8.38 2.51
N GLY A 71 -7.74 8.77 3.39
CA GLY A 71 -7.50 8.08 4.65
C GLY A 71 -6.73 6.76 4.53
N ARG A 72 -6.38 6.35 3.30
CA ARG A 72 -5.67 5.10 2.95
C ARG A 72 -5.09 5.20 1.54
N PRO A 73 -4.10 4.37 1.17
CA PRO A 73 -3.69 4.25 -0.22
C PRO A 73 -4.85 3.67 -1.04
N THR A 74 -5.09 4.24 -2.22
CA THR A 74 -6.21 3.83 -3.09
C THR A 74 -5.76 3.37 -4.47
N VAL A 75 -4.58 3.77 -4.92
CA VAL A 75 -4.05 3.38 -6.22
C VAL A 75 -3.61 1.91 -6.15
N PHE A 76 -4.41 1.05 -6.77
CA PHE A 76 -4.26 -0.41 -6.78
C PHE A 76 -4.06 -0.98 -5.38
N ALA A 77 -4.77 -0.43 -4.38
CA ALA A 77 -4.60 -0.71 -2.95
C ALA A 77 -5.94 -0.92 -2.23
#